data_AF-A0A1I3E5N3-F1
#
_entry.id   AF-A0A1I3E5N3-F1
#
_cell.length_a   1.000
_cell.length_b   1.000
_cell.length_c   1.000
_cell.angle_alpha   90.00
_cell.angle_beta   90.00
_cell.angle_gamma   90.00
#
_symmetry.space_group_name_H-M   'P 1'
#
loop_
_entity.id
_entity.type
_entity.pdbx_description
1 polymer ?
#
loop_
_entity_poly.entity_id
_entity_poly.type
_entity_poly.pdbx_seq_one_letter_code
_entity_poly.pdbx_strand_id
1 'polypeptide(L)'
;MSHPVTTNPLIIMLINMTVVFLVLTVLGLVINLIHIIDPTKPKQEKQEEAAPAPAEAAAAPVESAPAAGTAAAEEGISPEIVAVIAAAIASYGYGMEQVRAIRPLPRDAWKNSGRAQMANRG
;
A
#
# COMPACT_ATOMS: atom_id res chain seq x y z
N MET A 1 -39.23 7.57 -16.08
CA MET A 1 -37.81 7.96 -15.96
C MET A 1 -37.75 9.43 -15.56
N SER A 2 -37.59 9.72 -14.27
CA SER A 2 -37.32 11.07 -13.76
C SER A 2 -36.95 10.93 -12.28
N HIS A 3 -35.67 10.63 -12.01
CA HIS A 3 -35.13 10.85 -10.68
C HIS A 3 -34.72 12.33 -10.66
N PRO A 4 -35.31 13.19 -9.80
CA PRO A 4 -34.80 14.54 -9.62
C PRO A 4 -33.47 14.43 -8.88
N VAL A 5 -32.39 14.27 -9.63
CA VAL A 5 -31.05 14.61 -9.15
C VAL A 5 -30.95 16.11 -9.15
N THR A 6 -30.48 16.69 -8.05
CA THR A 6 -30.38 18.13 -7.85
C THR A 6 -29.52 18.73 -8.96
N THR A 7 -30.14 19.35 -9.97
CA THR A 7 -29.45 19.78 -11.21
C THR A 7 -28.67 21.08 -11.03
N ASN A 8 -28.68 21.65 -9.83
CA ASN A 8 -27.99 22.89 -9.52
C ASN A 8 -26.52 22.61 -9.12
N PRO A 9 -25.53 23.11 -9.88
CA PRO A 9 -24.11 22.85 -9.61
C PRO A 9 -23.66 23.36 -8.23
N LEU A 10 -24.27 24.44 -7.72
CA LEU A 10 -23.97 24.95 -6.37
C LEU A 10 -24.41 23.97 -5.28
N ILE A 11 -25.54 23.29 -5.49
CA ILE A 11 -26.06 22.30 -4.53
C ILE A 11 -25.20 21.04 -4.56
N ILE A 12 -24.76 20.61 -5.75
CA ILE A 12 -23.85 19.45 -5.89
C ILE A 12 -22.52 19.71 -5.13
N MET A 13 -21.95 20.92 -5.27
CA MET A 13 -20.75 21.31 -4.55
C MET A 13 -20.96 21.31 -3.02
N LEU A 14 -22.06 21.89 -2.55
CA LEU A 14 -22.39 21.97 -1.13
C LEU A 14 -22.62 20.59 -0.52
N ILE A 15 -23.28 19.68 -1.25
CA ILE A 15 -23.49 18.30 -0.81
C ILE A 15 -22.14 17.59 -0.65
N ASN A 16 -21.25 17.65 -1.64
CA ASN A 16 -19.95 16.97 -1.56
C ASN A 16 -19.10 17.52 -0.40
N MET A 17 -19.03 18.85 -0.25
CA MET A 17 -18.32 19.46 0.88
C MET A 17 -18.90 19.04 2.23
N THR A 18 -20.23 18.99 2.36
CA THR A 18 -20.90 18.62 3.61
C THR A 18 -20.73 17.13 3.93
N VAL A 19 -20.84 16.25 2.94
CA VAL A 19 -20.69 14.79 3.13
C VAL A 19 -19.26 14.45 3.57
N VAL A 20 -18.25 15.03 2.92
CA VAL A 20 -16.85 14.83 3.31
C VAL A 20 -16.63 15.33 4.74
N PHE A 21 -17.13 16.52 5.08
CA PHE A 21 -17.00 17.06 6.43
C PHE A 21 -17.72 16.21 7.48
N LEU A 22 -18.92 15.70 7.16
CA LEU A 22 -19.68 14.82 8.04
C LEU A 22 -18.91 13.53 8.33
N VAL A 23 -18.36 12.89 7.30
CA VAL A 23 -17.57 11.67 7.46
C VAL A 23 -16.33 11.93 8.33
N LEU A 24 -15.60 13.02 8.07
CA LEU A 24 -14.42 13.39 8.87
C LEU A 24 -14.77 13.69 10.33
N THR A 25 -15.87 14.40 10.57
CA THR A 25 -16.36 14.72 11.92
C THR A 25 -16.72 13.45 12.67
N VAL A 26 -17.43 12.50 12.03
CA VAL A 26 -17.79 11.21 12.65
C VAL A 26 -16.55 10.38 12.94
N LEU A 27 -15.59 10.27 12.01
CA LEU A 27 -14.35 9.53 12.24
C LEU A 27 -13.54 10.15 13.40
N GLY A 28 -13.41 11.48 13.43
CA GLY A 28 -12.75 12.19 14.52
C GLY A 28 -13.44 11.99 15.87
N LEU A 29 -14.78 12.06 15.89
CA LEU A 29 -15.56 11.82 17.09
C LEU A 29 -15.44 10.37 17.58
N VAL A 30 -15.46 9.39 16.68
CA VAL A 30 -15.28 7.97 17.03
C VAL A 30 -13.89 7.74 17.62
N ILE A 31 -12.84 8.29 17.03
CA ILE A 31 -11.46 8.18 17.56
C ILE A 31 -11.37 8.84 18.94
N ASN A 32 -11.95 10.03 19.12
CA ASN A 32 -11.96 10.73 20.40
C ASN A 32 -12.79 9.97 21.46
N LEU A 33 -13.94 9.43 21.07
CA LEU A 33 -14.80 8.65 21.96
C LEU A 33 -14.12 7.34 22.41
N ILE A 34 -13.45 6.64 21.50
CA ILE A 34 -12.61 5.50 21.84
C ILE A 34 -11.48 5.96 22.76
N HIS A 35 -10.82 7.09 22.50
CA HIS A 35 -9.76 7.60 23.38
C HIS A 35 -10.24 7.99 24.79
N ILE A 36 -11.50 8.42 24.94
CA ILE A 36 -12.10 8.72 26.24
C ILE A 36 -12.46 7.42 26.99
N ILE A 37 -13.06 6.46 26.28
CA ILE A 37 -13.54 5.19 26.84
C ILE A 37 -12.41 4.16 26.99
N ASP A 38 -11.30 4.35 26.26
CA ASP A 38 -10.03 3.66 26.39
C ASP A 38 -9.03 4.53 27.18
N PRO A 39 -9.17 4.62 28.51
CA PRO A 39 -8.23 5.29 29.39
C PRO A 39 -6.93 4.49 29.58
N THR A 40 -6.63 3.48 28.74
CA THR A 40 -5.41 2.68 28.86
C THR A 40 -4.23 3.22 28.05
N LYS A 41 -4.26 4.50 27.64
CA LYS A 41 -3.02 5.19 27.26
C LYS A 41 -2.28 5.64 28.52
N PRO A 42 -1.17 4.99 28.92
CA PRO A 42 -0.29 5.54 29.93
C PRO A 42 0.14 6.94 29.51
N LYS A 43 0.01 7.87 30.46
CA LYS A 43 0.39 9.26 30.35
C LYS A 43 1.88 9.37 29.97
N GLN A 44 2.17 9.58 28.70
CA GLN A 44 3.45 10.12 28.27
C GLN A 44 3.24 11.04 27.05
N GLU A 45 3.85 12.22 27.19
CA GLU A 45 4.21 13.13 26.10
C GLU A 45 3.11 14.07 25.57
N LYS A 46 2.61 14.85 26.54
CA LYS A 46 2.53 16.30 26.33
C LYS A 46 3.94 16.90 26.52
N GLN A 47 4.77 16.83 25.49
CA GLN A 47 6.06 17.51 25.26
C GLN A 47 6.49 16.96 23.90
N GLU A 48 6.51 17.66 22.78
CA GLU A 48 7.03 19.00 22.56
C GLU A 48 6.41 19.58 21.28
N GLU A 49 5.81 20.74 21.44
CA GLU A 49 5.66 21.71 20.36
C GLU A 49 6.98 22.50 20.31
N ALA A 50 7.80 22.28 19.27
CA ALA A 50 8.78 23.25 18.74
C ALA A 50 9.50 22.68 17.50
N ALA A 51 9.19 23.21 16.31
CA ALA A 51 10.23 23.39 15.28
C ALA A 51 11.27 24.41 15.80
N PRO A 52 12.53 24.50 15.32
CA PRO A 52 13.06 24.10 14.02
C PRO A 52 14.43 23.35 14.06
N ALA A 53 14.92 22.89 12.90
CA ALA A 53 16.30 22.46 12.70
C ALA A 53 17.30 23.60 13.01
N PRO A 54 18.48 23.29 13.57
CA PRO A 54 19.67 23.37 12.72
C PRO A 54 20.77 22.32 13.03
N ALA A 55 21.33 21.81 11.93
CA ALA A 55 22.75 21.59 11.66
C ALA A 55 23.69 20.99 12.74
N GLU A 56 24.40 19.96 12.25
CA GLU A 56 25.87 19.85 12.32
C GLU A 56 26.51 18.90 13.35
N ALA A 57 27.59 18.28 12.85
CA ALA A 57 28.71 17.65 13.54
C ALA A 57 28.58 16.18 14.02
N ALA A 58 28.96 15.30 13.09
CA ALA A 58 30.13 14.43 13.23
C ALA A 58 30.16 13.35 14.35
N ALA A 59 30.05 12.09 13.92
CA ALA A 59 30.95 11.03 14.40
C ALA A 59 31.09 9.93 13.33
N ALA A 60 32.34 9.55 13.06
CA ALA A 60 32.83 8.75 11.94
C ALA A 60 32.25 7.32 11.82
N PRO A 61 32.04 6.79 10.61
CA PRO A 61 31.87 5.35 10.40
C PRO A 61 33.22 4.65 10.54
N VAL A 62 33.35 3.83 11.59
CA VAL A 62 34.41 2.83 11.68
C VAL A 62 34.25 1.83 10.55
N GLU A 63 35.33 1.76 9.78
CA GLU A 63 35.63 0.80 8.73
C GLU A 63 35.42 -0.64 9.22
N SER A 64 34.66 -1.43 8.44
CA SER A 64 34.59 -2.87 8.57
C SER A 64 34.33 -3.46 7.18
N ALA A 65 35.41 -3.83 6.52
CA ALA A 65 35.46 -4.72 5.37
C ALA A 65 36.75 -5.56 5.50
N PRO A 66 36.88 -6.74 4.87
CA PRO A 66 35.86 -7.70 4.41
C PRO A 66 36.23 -9.17 4.75
N ALA A 67 35.26 -10.09 4.72
CA ALA A 67 35.47 -11.52 4.40
C ALA A 67 34.09 -12.15 4.12
N ALA A 68 33.67 -12.27 2.86
CA ALA A 68 33.99 -13.38 1.95
C ALA A 68 32.81 -14.38 1.86
N GLY A 69 31.94 -14.12 0.88
CA GLY A 69 31.55 -15.12 -0.11
C GLY A 69 30.57 -16.22 0.29
N THR A 70 29.28 -15.98 0.08
CA THR A 70 28.48 -16.87 -0.76
C THR A 70 27.71 -16.01 -1.76
N ALA A 71 28.14 -16.12 -3.02
CA ALA A 71 27.48 -15.77 -4.27
C ALA A 71 26.35 -14.73 -4.21
N ALA A 72 26.67 -13.51 -4.64
CA ALA A 72 25.76 -12.76 -5.46
C ALA A 72 25.44 -13.59 -6.72
N ALA A 73 24.17 -13.93 -6.92
CA ALA A 73 23.47 -14.20 -8.18
C ALA A 73 22.46 -15.34 -8.00
N GLU A 74 21.19 -14.98 -7.84
CA GLU A 74 20.02 -15.58 -8.48
C GLU A 74 18.92 -14.52 -8.28
N GLU A 75 19.06 -13.39 -8.98
CA GLU A 75 18.01 -12.37 -9.10
C GLU A 75 16.92 -12.91 -10.01
N GLY A 76 16.27 -13.98 -9.54
CA GLY A 76 15.35 -14.84 -10.28
C GLY A 76 14.39 -15.53 -9.32
N ILE A 77 13.26 -16.00 -9.85
CA ILE A 77 12.28 -16.78 -9.08
C ILE A 77 12.93 -18.12 -8.73
N SER A 78 12.86 -18.54 -7.47
CA SER A 78 13.42 -19.83 -7.07
C SER A 78 12.75 -20.99 -7.82
N PRO A 79 13.50 -22.05 -8.18
CA PRO A 79 12.99 -23.17 -8.97
C PRO A 79 11.82 -23.89 -8.29
N GLU A 80 11.76 -23.86 -6.96
CA GLU A 80 10.64 -24.41 -6.17
C GLU A 80 9.34 -23.65 -6.47
N ILE A 81 9.39 -22.32 -6.53
CA ILE A 81 8.22 -21.49 -6.83
C ILE A 81 7.77 -21.73 -8.28
N VAL A 82 8.71 -21.85 -9.22
CA VAL A 82 8.40 -22.18 -10.63
C VAL A 82 7.74 -23.55 -10.73
N ALA A 83 8.25 -24.56 -10.02
CA ALA A 83 7.68 -25.91 -10.00
C ALA A 83 6.26 -25.93 -9.41
N VAL A 84 6.01 -25.19 -8.33
CA VAL A 84 4.68 -25.06 -7.73
C VAL A 84 3.70 -24.38 -8.69
N ILE A 85 4.12 -23.30 -9.36
CA ILE A 85 3.30 -22.61 -10.37
C ILE A 85 3.00 -23.56 -11.55
N ALA A 86 4.00 -24.28 -12.06
CA ALA A 86 3.84 -25.24 -13.15
C ALA A 86 2.90 -26.39 -12.75
N ALA A 87 3.04 -26.94 -11.54
CA ALA A 87 2.17 -27.98 -11.02
C ALA A 87 0.71 -27.50 -10.87
N ALA A 88 0.51 -26.27 -10.39
CA ALA A 88 -0.82 -25.67 -10.31
C ALA A 88 -1.44 -25.54 -11.72
N ILE A 89 -0.71 -24.98 -12.68
CA ILE A 89 -1.18 -24.82 -14.07
C ILE A 89 -1.50 -26.18 -14.71
N ALA A 90 -0.65 -27.19 -14.48
CA ALA A 90 -0.90 -28.55 -14.94
C ALA A 90 -2.17 -29.17 -14.31
N SER A 91 -2.46 -28.88 -13.03
CA SER A 91 -3.68 -29.36 -12.37
C SER A 91 -4.96 -28.74 -12.93
N TYR A 92 -4.87 -27.51 -13.46
CA TYR A 92 -5.97 -26.87 -14.19
C TYR A 92 -6.13 -27.41 -15.64
N GLY A 93 -5.32 -28.39 -16.05
CA GLY A 93 -5.38 -29.01 -17.37
C GLY A 93 -4.68 -28.21 -18.47
N TYR A 94 -3.90 -27.18 -18.12
CA TYR A 94 -3.11 -26.42 -19.07
C TYR A 94 -1.75 -27.10 -19.31
N GLY A 95 -1.36 -27.23 -20.57
CA GLY A 95 -0.09 -27.84 -20.97
C GLY A 95 1.09 -26.89 -20.85
N MET A 96 2.31 -27.42 -20.75
CA MET A 96 3.55 -26.63 -20.67
C MET A 96 3.75 -25.70 -21.88
N GLU A 97 3.16 -26.02 -23.03
CA GLU A 97 3.19 -25.20 -24.25
C GLU A 97 2.39 -23.88 -24.12
N GLN A 98 1.46 -23.81 -23.18
CA GLN A 98 0.66 -22.61 -22.94
C GLN A 98 1.37 -21.62 -21.99
N VAL A 99 2.42 -22.05 -21.28
CA VAL A 99 3.19 -21.21 -20.37
C VAL A 99 4.35 -20.55 -21.12
N ARG A 100 4.16 -19.29 -21.53
CA ARG A 100 5.18 -18.56 -22.31
C ARG A 100 6.31 -17.96 -21.46
N ALA A 101 5.97 -17.42 -20.29
CA ALA A 101 6.94 -16.80 -19.39
C ALA A 101 6.38 -16.67 -17.98
N ILE A 102 7.23 -16.91 -16.98
CA ILE A 102 6.94 -16.64 -15.58
C ILE A 102 7.88 -15.51 -15.17
N ARG A 103 7.31 -14.36 -14.80
CA ARG A 103 8.07 -13.16 -14.41
C ARG A 103 7.54 -12.58 -13.11
N PRO A 104 8.40 -12.21 -12.16
CA PRO A 104 7.98 -11.46 -10.99
C PRO A 104 7.35 -10.15 -11.44
N LEU A 105 6.20 -9.81 -10.85
CA LEU A 105 5.65 -8.48 -11.02
C LEU A 105 6.26 -7.56 -9.94
N PRO A 106 6.79 -6.38 -10.32
CA PRO A 106 7.17 -5.38 -9.34
C PRO A 106 5.95 -4.99 -8.52
N ARG A 107 6.14 -4.77 -7.20
CA ARG A 107 5.05 -4.44 -6.27
C ARG A 107 4.55 -2.99 -6.39
N ASP A 108 4.47 -2.48 -7.62
CA ASP A 108 3.90 -1.18 -7.95
C ASP A 108 2.43 -1.34 -8.31
N ALA A 109 1.55 -1.32 -7.30
CA ALA A 109 0.11 -1.52 -7.48
C ALA A 109 -0.51 -0.57 -8.53
N TRP A 110 -0.02 0.67 -8.62
CA TRP A 110 -0.46 1.66 -9.60
C TRP A 110 -0.16 1.27 -11.05
N LYS A 111 1.05 0.75 -11.32
CA LYS A 111 1.42 0.31 -12.68
C LYS A 111 0.77 -1.03 -13.04
N ASN A 112 0.50 -1.88 -12.03
CA ASN A 112 -0.07 -3.20 -12.24
C ASN A 112 -1.60 -3.17 -12.39
N SER A 113 -2.29 -2.18 -11.83
CA SER A 113 -3.77 -2.06 -11.88
C SER A 113 -4.28 -1.88 -13.32
N GLY A 114 -3.62 -1.07 -14.15
CA GLY A 114 -4.00 -0.89 -15.55
C GLY A 114 -3.91 -2.18 -16.37
N ARG A 115 -2.92 -3.03 -16.07
CA ARG A 115 -2.72 -4.34 -16.72
C ARG A 115 -3.78 -5.35 -16.29
N ALA A 116 -4.10 -5.39 -14.99
CA ALA A 116 -5.15 -6.25 -14.45
C ALA A 116 -6.54 -5.89 -15.01
N GLN A 117 -6.85 -4.59 -15.15
CA GLN A 117 -8.11 -4.15 -15.72
C GLN A 117 -8.26 -4.50 -17.21
N MET A 118 -7.16 -4.52 -17.98
CA MET A 118 -7.19 -4.99 -19.37
C MET A 118 -7.36 -6.51 -19.46
N ALA A 119 -6.75 -7.27 -18.57
CA ALA A 119 -6.91 -8.73 -18.52
C ALA A 119 -8.35 -9.16 -18.17
N ASN A 120 -9.08 -8.36 -17.37
CA ASN A 120 -10.45 -8.65 -16.96
C ASN A 120 -11.52 -8.18 -17.98
N ARG A 121 -11.10 -7.68 -19.15
CA ARG A 121 -11.98 -7.16 -20.22
C ARG A 121 -12.06 -8.06 -21.46
N GLY A 122 -11.33 -9.17 -21.48
CA GLY A 122 -11.47 -10.23 -22.49
C GLY A 122 -12.32 -11.36 -21.94
#